data_AF-A0A964UI27-F1
#
_entry.id   AF-A0A964UI27-F1
#
_cell.length_a   1.000
_cell.length_b   1.000
_cell.length_c   1.000
_cell.angle_alpha   90.00
_cell.angle_beta   90.00
_cell.angle_gamma   90.00
#
_symmetry.space_group_name_H-M   'P 1'
#
loop_
_entity.id
_entity.type
_entity.pdbx_description
1 polymer ?
#
loop_
_entity_poly.entity_id
_entity_poly.type
_entity_poly.pdbx_seq_one_letter_code
_entity_poly.pdbx_strand_id
1 'polypeptide(L)'
;MGLAVLVLTVLSLRTGESTRQCVQDAGFVLYGNPQEEATARQLDELGELSRAVRFIPCEEPEPGELSICERARITTSPTWEFPDGSRIDRVLLRDELVELAGCTSEVEESAAIEYTDR
;
A
#
# COMPACT_ATOMS: atom_id res chain seq x y z
N MET A 1 10.29 32.77 35.09
CA MET A 1 9.39 31.60 35.19
C MET A 1 8.46 31.68 33.99
N GLY A 2 8.73 31.16 32.79
CA GLY A 2 9.58 30.05 32.42
C GLY A 2 8.77 28.77 32.30
N LEU A 3 7.85 28.69 31.33
CA LEU A 3 7.42 27.48 30.61
C LEU A 3 6.24 27.84 29.70
N ALA A 4 6.58 28.24 28.47
CA ALA A 4 5.70 28.09 27.33
C ALA A 4 5.53 26.58 27.12
N VAL A 5 4.46 26.01 27.69
CA VAL A 5 3.99 24.69 27.27
C VAL A 5 3.28 24.89 25.95
N LEU A 6 4.12 24.99 24.90
CA LEU A 6 3.72 24.71 23.54
C LEU A 6 3.07 23.33 23.57
N VAL A 7 1.74 23.32 23.62
CA VAL A 7 0.94 22.19 23.15
C VAL A 7 1.18 22.15 21.63
N LEU A 8 2.37 21.67 21.26
CA LEU A 8 2.63 21.04 19.97
C LEU A 8 1.83 19.74 19.99
N THR A 9 0.50 19.86 19.89
CA THR A 9 -0.29 18.81 19.27
C THR A 9 0.47 18.42 18.02
N VAL A 10 0.87 17.15 18.00
CA VAL A 10 1.64 16.48 16.98
C VAL A 10 0.83 16.49 15.67
N LEU A 11 0.66 17.66 15.07
CA LEU A 11 0.54 17.77 13.63
C LEU A 11 1.96 17.68 13.11
N SER A 12 2.47 16.44 13.07
CA SER A 12 3.47 16.09 12.07
C SER A 12 2.77 16.26 10.72
N LEU A 13 2.73 17.49 10.23
CA LEU A 13 2.53 17.78 8.83
C LEU A 13 3.73 17.13 8.14
N ARG A 14 3.58 15.87 7.70
CA ARG A 14 4.52 15.17 6.83
C ARG A 14 4.46 15.85 5.46
N THR A 15 4.96 17.08 5.36
CA THR A 15 5.08 17.77 4.08
C THR A 15 6.23 17.15 3.30
N GLY A 16 5.93 16.34 2.29
CA GLY A 16 6.89 15.89 1.28
C GLY A 16 7.15 14.38 1.18
N GLU A 17 6.32 13.53 1.78
CA GLU A 17 6.42 12.08 1.57
C GLU A 17 5.81 11.69 0.21
N SER A 18 6.59 11.08 -0.68
CA SER A 18 6.07 10.56 -1.96
C SER A 18 5.02 9.47 -1.72
N THR A 19 4.04 9.33 -2.62
CA THR A 19 2.97 8.30 -2.56
C THR A 19 3.54 6.92 -2.29
N ARG A 20 4.65 6.57 -2.96
CA ARG A 20 5.34 5.29 -2.81
C ARG A 20 5.82 5.05 -1.38
N GLN A 21 6.45 6.05 -0.75
CA GLN A 21 6.94 5.94 0.62
C GLN A 21 5.78 5.83 1.59
N CYS A 22 4.72 6.61 1.38
CA CYS A 22 3.51 6.55 2.20
C CYS A 22 2.84 5.16 2.12
N VAL A 23 2.69 4.59 0.92
CA VAL A 23 2.15 3.22 0.73
C VAL A 23 3.05 2.17 1.39
N GLN A 24 4.37 2.35 1.33
CA GLN A 24 5.32 1.45 2.00
C GLN A 24 5.18 1.53 3.53
N ASP A 25 5.05 2.73 4.08
CA ASP A 25 4.86 2.98 5.50
C ASP A 25 3.51 2.46 6.01
N ALA A 26 2.48 2.41 5.15
CA ALA A 26 1.18 1.82 5.48
C ALA A 26 1.26 0.32 5.80
N GLY A 27 2.32 -0.37 5.39
CA GLY A 27 2.65 -1.70 5.91
C GLY A 27 1.74 -2.83 5.42
N PHE A 28 1.05 -2.64 4.30
CA PHE A 28 0.23 -3.70 3.70
C PHE A 28 1.06 -4.89 3.22
N VAL A 29 0.49 -6.08 3.36
CA VAL A 29 1.06 -7.33 2.85
C VAL A 29 0.14 -7.90 1.79
N LEU A 30 0.70 -8.17 0.61
CA LEU A 30 -0.01 -8.84 -0.48
C LEU A 30 0.44 -10.30 -0.53
N TYR A 31 -0.47 -11.23 -0.29
CA TYR A 31 -0.26 -12.65 -0.49
C TYR A 31 -0.86 -13.08 -1.83
N GLY A 32 -0.15 -13.92 -2.59
CA GLY A 32 -0.71 -14.55 -3.78
C GLY A 32 0.33 -15.29 -4.61
N ASN A 33 -0.12 -16.07 -5.59
CA ASN A 33 0.77 -16.72 -6.54
C ASN A 33 0.85 -15.89 -7.84
N PRO A 34 2.03 -15.41 -8.28
CA PRO A 34 2.16 -14.55 -9.46
C PRO A 34 1.80 -15.24 -10.79
N GLN A 35 1.67 -16.57 -10.81
CA GLN A 35 1.20 -17.33 -11.97
C GLN A 35 -0.33 -17.35 -12.07
N GLU A 36 -1.06 -17.05 -10.99
CA GLU A 36 -2.52 -16.97 -11.01
C GLU A 36 -2.99 -15.63 -11.59
N GLU A 37 -3.99 -15.69 -12.48
CA GLU A 37 -4.49 -14.53 -13.24
C GLU A 37 -4.82 -13.32 -12.36
N ALA A 38 -5.52 -13.54 -11.23
CA ALA A 38 -5.93 -12.45 -10.35
C ALA A 38 -4.75 -11.77 -9.65
N THR A 39 -3.73 -12.53 -9.24
CA THR A 39 -2.53 -11.98 -8.61
C THR A 39 -1.65 -11.28 -9.64
N ALA A 40 -1.49 -11.87 -10.84
CA ALA A 40 -0.78 -11.23 -11.94
C ALA A 40 -1.44 -9.89 -12.29
N ARG A 41 -2.77 -9.85 -12.39
CA ARG A 41 -3.54 -8.60 -12.57
C ARG A 41 -3.29 -7.63 -11.42
N GLN A 42 -3.34 -8.08 -10.16
CA GLN A 42 -3.08 -7.19 -9.03
C GLN A 42 -1.70 -6.52 -9.12
N LEU A 43 -0.65 -7.26 -9.50
CA LEU A 43 0.70 -6.71 -9.63
C LEU A 43 0.81 -5.72 -10.80
N ASP A 44 0.10 -5.99 -11.90
CA ASP A 44 0.00 -5.09 -13.06
C ASP A 44 -0.72 -3.78 -12.70
N GLU A 45 -1.88 -3.86 -12.03
CA GLU A 45 -2.65 -2.69 -11.56
C GLU A 45 -1.82 -1.75 -10.66
N LEU A 46 -0.90 -2.31 -9.86
CA LEU A 46 -0.01 -1.51 -9.01
C LEU A 46 1.13 -0.85 -9.79
N GLY A 47 1.55 -1.44 -10.92
CA GLY A 47 2.71 -1.01 -11.67
C GLY A 47 3.92 -0.81 -10.77
N GLU A 48 4.51 0.40 -10.77
CA GLU A 48 5.67 0.72 -9.94
C GLU A 48 5.40 0.71 -8.42
N LEU A 49 4.14 0.92 -7.99
CA LEU A 49 3.78 0.86 -6.58
C LEU A 49 3.86 -0.56 -6.01
N SER A 50 3.89 -1.60 -6.86
CA SER A 50 4.14 -2.98 -6.39
C SER A 50 5.44 -3.11 -5.60
N ARG A 51 6.45 -2.26 -5.89
CA ARG A 51 7.73 -2.23 -5.17
C ARG A 51 7.65 -1.59 -3.79
N ALA A 52 6.57 -0.85 -3.49
CA ALA A 52 6.31 -0.29 -2.17
C ALA A 52 5.60 -1.28 -1.25
N VAL A 53 4.98 -2.32 -1.81
CA VAL A 53 4.18 -3.29 -1.07
C VAL A 53 5.01 -4.51 -0.74
N ARG A 54 4.82 -5.08 0.45
CA ARG A 54 5.40 -6.37 0.80
C ARG A 54 4.63 -7.49 0.12
N PHE A 55 5.12 -7.98 -1.01
CA PHE A 55 4.58 -9.17 -1.67
C PHE A 55 5.16 -10.45 -1.05
N ILE A 56 4.27 -11.36 -0.61
CA ILE A 56 4.62 -12.70 -0.14
C ILE A 56 4.08 -13.71 -1.17
N PRO A 57 4.96 -14.33 -1.98
CA PRO A 57 4.51 -15.31 -2.96
C PRO A 57 3.99 -16.57 -2.26
N CYS A 58 2.81 -17.02 -2.67
CA CYS A 58 2.25 -18.31 -2.27
C CYS A 58 2.85 -19.42 -3.12
N GLU A 59 4.05 -19.84 -2.76
CA GLU A 59 4.76 -20.95 -3.40
C GLU A 59 4.32 -22.29 -2.83
N GLU A 60 4.50 -23.34 -3.64
CA GLU A 60 4.23 -24.71 -3.23
C GLU A 60 5.27 -25.15 -2.18
N PRO A 61 4.86 -25.72 -1.04
CA PRO A 61 5.78 -26.10 0.02
C PRO A 61 6.51 -27.40 -0.29
N GLU A 62 7.59 -27.67 0.45
CA GLU A 62 8.22 -29.00 0.45
C GLU A 62 7.28 -30.07 1.03
N PRO A 63 7.43 -31.35 0.63
CA PRO A 63 6.60 -32.43 1.14
C PRO A 63 6.64 -32.54 2.67
N GLY A 64 5.48 -32.39 3.30
CA GLY A 64 5.33 -32.48 4.76
C GLY A 64 5.39 -31.15 5.50
N GLU A 65 5.56 -30.03 4.80
CA GLU A 65 5.50 -28.69 5.36
C GLU A 65 4.28 -27.90 4.88
N LEU A 66 3.89 -26.88 5.65
CA LEU A 66 2.89 -25.91 5.23
C LEU A 66 3.57 -24.73 4.53
N SER A 67 3.00 -24.29 3.41
CA SER A 67 3.43 -23.08 2.72
C SER A 67 3.31 -21.85 3.64
N ILE A 68 3.99 -20.78 3.26
CA ILE A 68 3.89 -19.50 3.98
C ILE A 68 2.43 -19.00 4.02
N CYS A 69 1.69 -19.18 2.92
CA CYS A 69 0.30 -18.76 2.80
C CYS A 69 -0.65 -19.67 3.60
N GLU A 70 -0.42 -20.98 3.65
CA GLU A 70 -1.19 -21.87 4.53
C GLU A 70 -0.98 -21.55 6.01
N ARG A 71 0.27 -21.28 6.42
CA ARG A 71 0.58 -20.85 7.80
C ARG A 71 -0.10 -19.51 8.13
N ALA A 72 -0.16 -18.60 7.17
CA ALA A 72 -0.90 -17.35 7.27
C ALA A 72 -2.43 -17.51 7.09
N ARG A 73 -2.94 -18.73 6.86
CA ARG A 73 -4.36 -19.03 6.61
C ARG A 73 -4.93 -18.21 5.46
N ILE A 74 -4.16 -18.05 4.39
CA ILE A 74 -4.59 -17.42 3.15
C ILE A 74 -5.21 -18.51 2.28
N THR A 75 -6.48 -18.34 1.93
CA THR A 75 -7.26 -19.32 1.16
C THR A 75 -7.55 -18.88 -0.26
N THR A 76 -7.32 -17.61 -0.57
CA THR A 76 -7.66 -16.94 -1.83
C THR A 76 -6.52 -16.03 -2.25
N SER A 77 -6.25 -15.97 -3.55
CA SER A 77 -5.24 -15.09 -4.15
C SER A 77 -5.92 -14.10 -5.11
N PRO A 78 -5.56 -12.81 -5.09
CA PRO A 78 -4.72 -12.15 -4.09
C PRO A 78 -5.47 -11.95 -2.76
N THR A 79 -4.72 -11.92 -1.66
CA THR A 79 -5.22 -11.44 -0.36
C THR A 79 -4.33 -10.34 0.18
N TRP A 80 -4.93 -9.19 0.47
CA TRP A 80 -4.33 -8.09 1.20
C TRP A 80 -4.55 -8.27 2.69
N GLU A 81 -3.49 -8.14 3.48
CA GLU A 81 -3.53 -8.07 4.94
C GLU A 81 -3.04 -6.70 5.41
N PHE A 82 -3.85 -6.10 6.27
CA PHE A 82 -3.62 -4.77 6.83
C PHE A 82 -2.85 -4.89 8.16
N PRO A 83 -2.20 -3.81 8.65
CA PRO A 83 -1.47 -3.85 9.91
C PRO A 83 -2.32 -4.21 11.13
N ASP A 84 -3.63 -3.98 11.07
CA ASP A 84 -4.59 -4.36 12.11
C ASP A 84 -5.05 -5.83 12.01
N GLY A 85 -4.57 -6.57 11.00
CA GLY A 85 -4.91 -7.97 10.73
C GLY A 85 -6.20 -8.15 9.91
N SER A 86 -6.88 -7.06 9.53
CA SER A 86 -8.01 -7.14 8.60
C SER A 86 -7.55 -7.53 7.20
N ARG A 87 -8.46 -8.09 6.39
CA ARG A 87 -8.13 -8.65 5.07
C ARG A 87 -9.13 -8.29 3.99
N ILE A 88 -8.61 -8.16 2.77
CA ILE A 88 -9.39 -8.02 1.53
C ILE A 88 -8.87 -9.01 0.50
N ASP A 89 -9.74 -9.86 -0.04
CA ASP A 89 -9.41 -10.99 -0.91
C ASP A 89 -9.81 -10.76 -2.37
N ARG A 90 -9.50 -9.57 -2.88
CA ARG A 90 -9.76 -9.18 -4.27
C ARG A 90 -8.66 -8.28 -4.80
N VAL A 91 -8.73 -8.06 -6.11
CA VAL A 91 -7.93 -7.04 -6.77
C VAL A 91 -8.38 -5.65 -6.31
N LEU A 92 -7.41 -4.84 -5.88
CA LEU A 92 -7.55 -3.42 -5.56
C LEU A 92 -6.97 -2.60 -6.72
N LEU A 93 -7.68 -1.53 -7.08
CA LEU A 93 -7.13 -0.52 -7.98
C LEU A 93 -6.00 0.25 -7.31
N ARG A 94 -5.13 0.86 -8.11
CA ARG A 94 -4.03 1.69 -7.61
C ARG A 94 -4.50 2.79 -6.66
N ASP A 95 -5.46 3.60 -7.08
CA ASP A 95 -5.99 4.71 -6.27
C ASP A 95 -6.71 4.21 -5.02
N GLU A 96 -7.42 3.08 -5.11
CA GLU A 96 -8.05 2.45 -3.94
C GLU A 96 -7.01 2.05 -2.89
N LEU A 97 -5.88 1.46 -3.29
CA LEU A 97 -4.79 1.14 -2.36
C LEU A 97 -4.21 2.41 -1.71
N VAL A 98 -4.04 3.48 -2.49
CA VAL A 98 -3.52 4.77 -2.00
C VAL A 98 -4.49 5.38 -0.98
N GLU A 99 -5.79 5.35 -1.24
CA GLU A 99 -6.82 5.79 -0.30
C GLU A 99 -6.83 4.95 0.98
N LEU A 100 -6.76 3.62 0.85
CA LEU A 100 -6.68 2.69 1.99
C LEU A 100 -5.43 2.93 2.84
N ALA A 101 -4.31 3.31 2.20
CA ALA A 101 -3.07 3.69 2.88
C ALA A 101 -3.17 5.03 3.63
N GLY A 102 -4.24 5.80 3.44
CA GLY A 102 -4.36 7.17 3.94
C GLY A 102 -3.40 8.14 3.24
N CYS A 103 -2.95 7.79 2.03
CA CYS A 103 -2.02 8.56 1.25
C CYS A 103 -2.77 9.47 0.27
N THR A 104 -2.14 10.58 -0.12
CA THR A 104 -2.62 11.42 -1.21
C THR A 104 -2.04 10.92 -2.52
N SER A 105 -2.88 10.70 -3.53
CA SER A 105 -2.38 10.57 -4.90
C SER A 105 -1.68 11.87 -5.26
N GLU A 106 -0.38 11.82 -5.56
CA GLU A 106 0.33 12.92 -6.21
C GLU A 106 -0.25 13.11 -7.62
N VAL A 107 -1.47 13.64 -7.70
CA VAL A 107 -1.95 14.28 -8.93
C VAL A 107 -1.18 15.57 -8.94
N GLU A 108 -0.11 15.63 -9.71
CA GLU A 108 0.59 16.88 -9.94
C GLU A 108 -0.45 17.90 -10.43
N GLU A 109 -0.86 18.79 -9.53
CA GLU A 109 -1.53 20.04 -9.84
C GLU A 109 -0.49 20.98 -10.47
N SER A 110 0.05 20.57 -11.61
CA SER A 110 0.94 21.34 -12.47
C SER A 110 0.21 21.71 -13.75
N ALA A 111 -1.01 22.27 -13.61
CA ALA A 111 -1.68 23.00 -14.67
C ALA A 111 -2.57 24.12 -14.11
N ALA A 112 -2.04 24.90 -13.16
CA ALA A 112 -2.54 26.23 -12.86
C ALA A 112 -1.37 27.22 -12.79
N ILE A 113 -0.61 27.33 -13.89
CA ILE A 113 0.08 28.60 -14.13
C ILE A 113 -0.95 29.48 -14.83
N GLU A 114 -1.39 30.50 -14.11
CA GLU A 114 -2.26 31.58 -14.56
C GLU A 114 -1.88 32.04 -15.97
N TYR A 115 -2.76 31.83 -16.95
CA TYR A 115 -2.75 32.65 -18.17
C TYR A 115 -3.52 33.93 -17.84
N THR A 116 -2.84 34.87 -17.18
CA THR A 116 -3.29 36.26 -17.10
C THR A 116 -2.26 37.15 -17.81
N ASP A 117 -2.78 37.85 -18.82
CA ASP A 117 -2.33 39.15 -19.33
C ASP A 117 -0.97 39.23 -20.08
N ARG A 118 -1.03 39.10 -21.41
CA ARG A 118 -0.50 40.14 -22.31
C ARG A 118 -1.04 40.06 -23.74
#